data_AF-A0A151K1G4-F1
#
_entry.id   AF-A0A151K1G4-F1
#
_cell.length_a   1.000
_cell.length_b   1.000
_cell.length_c   1.000
_cell.angle_alpha   90.00
_cell.angle_beta   90.00
_cell.angle_gamma   90.00
#
_symmetry.space_group_name_H-M   'P 1'
#
loop_
_entity.id
_entity.type
_entity.pdbx_description
1 polymer ?
#
loop_
_entity_poly.entity_id
_entity_poly.type
_entity_poly.pdbx_seq_one_letter_code
_entity_poly.pdbx_strand_id
1 'polypeptide(L)'
;LPDVSDRVAASSVVGELESTRAVSDLFSPVDGEVIVRNDALDGNPETINSDPYGEGWLFKVRLVTDDAGDGLLSAAEYGTLTTT
;
A
#
# COMPACT_ATOMS: atom_id res chain seq x y z
N LEU A 1 -8.41 4.95 -2.88
CA LEU A 1 -7.22 5.20 -2.01
C LEU A 1 -7.66 6.04 -0.81
N PRO A 2 -6.96 5.96 0.33
CA PRO A 2 -7.29 6.81 1.48
C PRO A 2 -7.00 8.29 1.16
N ASP A 3 -7.67 9.20 1.85
CA ASP A 3 -7.48 10.63 1.66
C ASP A 3 -6.26 11.13 2.45
N VAL A 4 -5.69 12.25 1.99
CA VAL A 4 -4.60 12.91 2.72
C VAL A 4 -5.12 13.37 4.08
N SER A 5 -4.32 13.16 5.13
CA SER A 5 -4.64 13.33 6.55
C SER A 5 -5.50 12.24 7.19
N ASP A 6 -5.87 11.19 6.46
CA ASP A 6 -6.46 10.01 7.10
C ASP A 6 -5.46 9.30 8.01
N ARG A 7 -5.96 8.84 9.16
CA ARG A 7 -5.20 7.96 10.06
C ARG A 7 -5.39 6.52 9.61
N VAL A 8 -4.29 5.84 9.38
CA VAL A 8 -4.26 4.41 9.02
C VAL A 8 -3.70 3.61 10.19
N ALA A 9 -4.25 2.42 10.40
CA ALA A 9 -3.78 1.48 11.41
C ALA A 9 -3.29 0.20 10.74
N ALA A 10 -2.27 -0.43 11.31
CA ALA A 10 -1.73 -1.68 10.77
C ALA A 10 -2.84 -2.75 10.68
N SER A 11 -2.84 -3.53 9.59
CA SER A 11 -3.85 -4.54 9.27
C SER A 11 -5.29 -4.01 9.11
N SER A 12 -5.50 -2.70 9.05
CA SER A 12 -6.82 -2.12 8.74
C SER A 12 -6.97 -1.88 7.24
N VAL A 13 -8.20 -2.04 6.74
CA VAL A 13 -8.55 -1.71 5.35
C VAL A 13 -8.49 -0.20 5.17
N VAL A 14 -7.74 0.24 4.18
CA VAL A 14 -7.54 1.67 3.84
C VAL A 14 -8.03 2.02 2.43
N GLY A 15 -8.51 1.04 1.69
CA GLY A 15 -9.08 1.21 0.36
C GLY A 15 -9.32 -0.13 -0.31
N GLU A 16 -9.66 -0.07 -1.59
CA GLU A 16 -9.93 -1.24 -2.42
C GLU A 16 -9.18 -1.08 -3.74
N LEU A 17 -8.69 -2.20 -4.28
CA LEU A 17 -8.12 -2.30 -5.62
C LEU A 17 -9.05 -3.15 -6.48
N GLU A 18 -9.58 -2.55 -7.54
CA GLU A 18 -10.44 -3.24 -8.50
C GLU A 18 -9.66 -3.61 -9.76
N SER A 19 -9.82 -4.87 -10.16
CA SER A 19 -9.40 -5.39 -11.45
C SER A 19 -10.63 -5.85 -12.24
N THR A 20 -10.44 -6.19 -13.51
CA THR A 20 -11.52 -6.73 -14.36
C THR A 20 -12.08 -8.08 -13.89
N ARG A 21 -11.47 -8.72 -12.89
CA ARG A 21 -11.85 -10.06 -12.41
C ARG A 21 -12.14 -10.13 -10.92
N ALA A 22 -11.65 -9.18 -10.13
CA ALA A 22 -11.73 -9.23 -8.68
C ALA A 22 -11.56 -7.83 -8.08
N VAL A 23 -12.20 -7.63 -6.93
CA VAL A 23 -11.95 -6.52 -6.03
C VAL A 23 -11.20 -7.08 -4.82
N SER A 24 -10.11 -6.42 -4.43
CA SER A 24 -9.29 -6.80 -3.29
C SER A 24 -9.19 -5.65 -2.30
N ASP A 25 -9.37 -5.94 -1.01
CA ASP A 25 -9.14 -4.98 0.05
C ASP A 25 -7.65 -4.63 0.14
N LEU A 26 -7.37 -3.33 0.28
CA LEU A 26 -6.03 -2.81 0.53
C LEU A 26 -5.85 -2.58 2.02
N PHE A 27 -4.87 -3.25 2.61
CA PHE A 27 -4.55 -3.13 4.04
C PHE A 27 -3.32 -2.25 4.25
N SER A 28 -3.33 -1.43 5.31
CA SER A 28 -2.12 -0.71 5.72
C SER A 28 -1.15 -1.66 6.43
N PRO A 29 0.14 -1.69 6.06
CA PRO A 29 1.14 -2.47 6.80
C PRO A 29 1.56 -1.80 8.12
N VAL A 30 1.25 -0.52 8.30
CA VAL A 30 1.77 0.31 9.40
C VAL A 30 0.70 1.24 9.98
N ASP A 31 0.93 1.70 11.20
CA ASP A 31 0.18 2.79 11.81
C ASP A 31 0.77 4.15 11.38
N GLY A 32 -0.09 5.11 11.04
CA GLY A 32 0.37 6.41 10.57
C GLY A 32 -0.70 7.36 10.09
N GLU A 33 -0.24 8.45 9.49
CA GLU A 33 -1.09 9.45 8.81
C GLU A 33 -0.71 9.51 7.32
N VAL A 34 -1.70 9.44 6.44
CA VAL A 34 -1.48 9.59 4.99
C VAL A 34 -1.06 11.02 4.70
N ILE A 35 0.13 11.19 4.13
CA ILE A 35 0.67 12.52 3.78
C ILE A 35 0.49 12.86 2.31
N VAL A 36 0.42 11.84 1.45
CA VAL A 36 0.26 12.00 -0.01
C VAL A 36 -0.42 10.75 -0.56
N ARG A 37 -1.39 10.90 -1.45
CA ARG A 37 -1.94 9.81 -2.27
C ARG A 37 -1.53 10.00 -3.74
N ASN A 38 -1.45 8.93 -4.51
CA ASN A 38 -1.10 9.00 -5.92
C ASN A 38 -2.34 9.27 -6.79
N ASP A 39 -2.65 10.55 -7.01
CA ASP A 39 -3.78 10.98 -7.84
C ASP A 39 -3.63 10.58 -9.33
N ALA A 40 -2.42 10.22 -9.79
CA ALA A 40 -2.22 9.79 -11.18
C ALA A 40 -2.94 8.46 -11.50
N LEU A 41 -3.20 7.65 -10.46
CA LEU A 41 -3.85 6.34 -10.58
C LEU A 41 -5.36 6.44 -10.81
N ASP A 42 -6.00 7.58 -10.49
CA ASP A 42 -7.42 7.81 -10.79
C ASP A 42 -7.69 7.81 -12.30
N GLY A 43 -6.69 8.23 -13.10
CA GLY A 43 -6.76 8.23 -14.56
C GLY A 43 -6.02 7.07 -15.24
N ASN A 44 -5.03 6.47 -14.57
CA ASN A 44 -4.18 5.41 -15.14
C ASN A 44 -3.94 4.27 -14.12
N PRO A 45 -4.99 3.54 -13.70
CA PRO A 45 -4.87 2.48 -12.69
C PRO A 45 -3.98 1.31 -13.18
N GLU A 46 -3.81 1.14 -14.48
CA GLU A 46 -2.95 0.11 -15.07
C GLU A 46 -1.45 0.29 -14.76
N THR A 47 -1.03 1.48 -14.33
CA THR A 47 0.36 1.74 -13.93
C THR A 47 0.78 0.85 -12.75
N ILE A 48 -0.15 0.50 -11.85
CA ILE A 48 0.10 -0.45 -10.75
C ILE A 48 0.59 -1.81 -11.30
N ASN A 49 0.05 -2.25 -12.44
CA ASN A 49 0.44 -3.53 -13.05
C ASN A 49 1.79 -3.45 -13.78
N SER A 50 2.11 -2.29 -14.37
CA SER A 50 3.30 -2.14 -15.21
C SER A 50 4.54 -1.73 -14.41
N ASP A 51 4.37 -0.88 -13.38
CA ASP A 51 5.44 -0.34 -12.56
C ASP A 51 5.00 -0.19 -11.08
N PRO A 52 4.78 -1.31 -10.36
CA PRO A 52 4.22 -1.30 -9.00
C PRO A 52 5.11 -0.59 -7.96
N TYR A 53 6.42 -0.53 -8.18
CA TYR A 53 7.38 0.06 -7.24
C TYR A 53 7.87 1.45 -7.65
N GLY A 54 7.69 1.84 -8.91
CA GLY A 54 7.98 3.19 -9.40
C GLY A 54 6.73 4.06 -9.40
N GLU A 55 6.18 4.35 -10.59
CA GLU A 55 5.04 5.27 -10.75
C GLU A 55 3.71 4.71 -10.20
N GLY A 56 3.62 3.40 -9.94
CA GLY A 56 2.46 2.70 -9.41
C GLY A 56 2.31 2.72 -7.89
N TRP A 57 3.09 3.53 -7.17
CA TRP A 57 2.95 3.69 -5.71
C TRP A 57 1.53 4.19 -5.34
N LEU A 58 0.98 3.75 -4.21
CA LEU A 58 -0.42 4.05 -3.87
C LEU A 58 -0.56 5.31 -3.02
N PHE A 59 0.11 5.35 -1.87
CA PHE A 59 0.10 6.48 -0.95
C PHE A 59 1.37 6.45 -0.09
N LYS A 60 1.69 7.59 0.54
CA LYS A 60 2.80 7.75 1.49
C LYS A 60 2.24 8.03 2.87
N VAL A 61 2.82 7.38 3.86
CA VAL A 61 2.40 7.47 5.26
C VAL A 61 3.52 8.09 6.08
N ARG A 62 3.18 9.04 6.94
CA ARG A 62 4.03 9.47 8.05
C ARG A 62 3.79 8.54 9.23
N LEU A 63 4.84 7.83 9.61
CA LEU A 63 4.82 6.86 10.69
C LEU A 63 4.71 7.57 12.04
N VAL A 64 3.95 6.99 12.97
CA VAL A 64 3.81 7.51 14.34
C VAL A 64 4.97 7.10 15.24
N THR A 65 5.74 6.07 14.84
CA THR A 65 6.89 5.52 15.56
C THR A 65 8.05 5.25 14.58
N ASP A 66 9.28 5.27 15.08
CA ASP A 66 10.48 4.92 14.29
C ASP A 66 10.58 3.41 14.00
N ASP A 67 9.73 2.58 14.61
CA ASP A 67 9.76 1.11 14.56
C ASP A 67 8.81 0.52 13.51
N ALA A 68 8.60 1.23 12.41
CA ALA A 68 7.62 0.86 11.38
C ALA A 68 7.93 -0.44 10.61
N GLY A 69 9.11 -1.03 10.85
CA GLY A 69 9.51 -2.31 10.29
C GLY A 69 9.21 -3.51 11.19
N ASP A 70 8.81 -3.30 12.44
CA ASP A 70 8.62 -4.42 13.37
C ASP A 70 7.42 -5.28 12.93
N GLY A 71 7.69 -6.55 12.65
CA GLY A 71 6.72 -7.48 12.07
C GLY A 71 6.57 -7.43 10.54
N LEU A 72 7.30 -6.56 9.83
CA LEU A 72 7.36 -6.59 8.37
C LEU A 72 8.46 -7.53 7.89
N LEU A 73 8.23 -8.13 6.72
CA LEU A 73 9.16 -9.07 6.12
C LEU A 73 10.19 -8.35 5.26
N SER A 74 11.46 -8.78 5.36
CA SER A 74 12.47 -8.43 4.37
C SER A 74 12.14 -9.06 3.01
N ALA A 75 12.76 -8.55 1.94
CA ALA A 75 12.60 -9.11 0.60
C ALA A 75 12.95 -10.61 0.53
N ALA A 76 13.93 -11.07 1.32
CA ALA A 76 14.32 -12.47 1.39
C ALA A 76 13.27 -13.36 2.10
N GLU A 77 12.72 -12.86 3.21
CA GLU A 77 11.66 -13.55 3.95
C GLU A 77 10.37 -13.64 3.12
N TYR A 78 9.98 -12.54 2.46
CA TYR A 78 8.82 -12.54 1.57
C TYR A 78 9.01 -13.47 0.38
N GLY A 79 10.20 -13.47 -0.24
CA GLY A 79 10.54 -14.37 -1.34
C GLY A 79 10.41 -15.86 -0.98
N THR A 80 10.70 -16.22 0.27
CA THR A 80 10.52 -17.59 0.78
C THR A 80 9.04 -17.98 0.87
N LEU A 81 8.15 -17.05 1.19
CA LEU A 81 6.70 -17.30 1.25
C LEU A 81 6.06 -17.43 -0.13
N THR A 82 6.57 -16.69 -1.12
CA THR A 82 5.98 -16.65 -2.47
C THR A 82 6.58 -17.68 -3.43
N THR A 83 7.71 -18.30 -3.10
CA THR A 83 8.35 -19.32 -3.93
C THR A 83 7.85 -20.69 -3.50
N THR A 84 6.92 -21.27 -4.28
CA THR A 84 6.56 -22.70 -4.21
C THR A 84 7.36 -23.48 -5.23
#